data_AF-A0AAP0CV70-F1
#
_entry.id   AF-A0AAP0CV70-F1
#
_cell.length_a   1.000
_cell.length_b   1.000
_cell.length_c   1.000
_cell.angle_alpha   90.00
_cell.angle_beta   90.00
_cell.angle_gamma   90.00
#
_symmetry.space_group_name_H-M   'P 1'
#
loop_
_entity.id
_entity.type
_entity.pdbx_description
1 polymer ?
#
loop_
_entity_poly.entity_id
_entity_poly.type
_entity_poly.pdbx_seq_one_letter_code
_entity_poly.pdbx_strand_id
1 'polypeptide(L)'
;MKPKKETSSSSWSTMAVSAAQTIWRKSSDVCNSNVPSRFSRRQETSELGALGIYYNGGGSHTMSQFDQQGATSQLGTYATYTGDQALTQSYFADQLGKASQLGTYATYTDDQASMHSYFAGQQVKTSKLGTYTTYTDDQAPTQSYFAGQQGKSSKLSTYGTYTGDQAPTQSYFARQQGISSKLGTSATYTGAKAPTQSYFADQLGKASQLGTYATYNGNQAPTQSNLVDQLRKASQLGTYATYNSNQAPTQSNIVDQLRKASQLGTHATYNSNQAPTQSNIVDQSLCSYTTWILTCCFFYTYTFQNYILGAFKPACNISITFADGKTRKQVPLKKENGQTILVSLFQSQENIAGKISLEPVQGKKVEHNGIKIELLGQIEMYFDRGNFYDFTSLVRELDVPGELYERKTYPFEFSTVEMPYETYNGANVRLRYVLKVTVARGYAGSIVEYQDFVVRNYSPPPEINNSIKMEVGIEDCLHIEFEYNKSKYHLKDVIIGKIYFLLVRIKLKNMDLEIRRRESTGSGANTHVETETLAKFELMDGAPVRGESIPIRLFLSPYELTPTHRNINNKFSVKYYLNLVLVDEEDRRYFKQQEITIYRTAETSS
;
A
#
# COMPACT_ATOMS: atom_id res chain seq x y z
N MET A 1 -27.35 -35.30 -17.49
CA MET A 1 -26.21 -34.70 -16.77
C MET A 1 -25.44 -33.79 -17.74
N LYS A 2 -25.52 -32.47 -17.54
CA LYS A 2 -24.72 -31.45 -18.24
C LYS A 2 -24.05 -30.59 -17.15
N PRO A 3 -22.79 -30.16 -17.33
CA PRO A 3 -22.08 -29.44 -16.28
C PRO A 3 -22.61 -28.01 -16.13
N LYS A 4 -22.73 -27.56 -14.88
CA LYS A 4 -23.01 -26.17 -14.50
C LYS A 4 -21.84 -25.28 -14.97
N LYS A 5 -22.11 -24.28 -15.80
CA LYS A 5 -21.26 -23.09 -15.95
C LYS A 5 -21.71 -22.07 -14.91
N GLU A 6 -20.93 -21.90 -13.86
CA GLU A 6 -20.93 -20.68 -13.06
C GLU A 6 -20.12 -19.63 -13.85
N THR A 7 -20.74 -18.51 -14.21
CA THR A 7 -20.05 -17.38 -14.82
C THR A 7 -20.46 -16.08 -14.13
N SER A 8 -19.45 -15.43 -13.58
CA SER A 8 -19.45 -14.22 -12.76
C SER A 8 -19.85 -12.95 -13.55
N SER A 9 -21.01 -12.38 -13.25
CA SER A 9 -21.46 -11.06 -13.72
C SER A 9 -20.91 -9.90 -12.87
N SER A 10 -20.39 -10.16 -11.66
CA SER A 10 -19.88 -9.17 -10.70
C SER A 10 -18.56 -8.48 -11.10
N SER A 11 -18.11 -8.62 -12.34
CA SER A 11 -16.72 -8.36 -12.72
C SER A 11 -16.49 -6.98 -13.31
N TRP A 12 -17.45 -6.32 -13.96
CA TRP A 12 -17.12 -5.25 -14.91
C TRP A 12 -17.08 -3.84 -14.30
N SER A 13 -18.09 -3.48 -13.49
CA SER A 13 -18.08 -2.31 -12.61
C SER A 13 -16.94 -2.41 -11.59
N THR A 14 -16.79 -3.59 -10.98
CA THR A 14 -15.67 -3.96 -10.11
C THR A 14 -14.33 -3.81 -10.81
N MET A 15 -14.20 -4.17 -12.09
CA MET A 15 -12.95 -4.04 -12.86
C MET A 15 -12.65 -2.59 -13.21
N ALA A 16 -13.62 -1.78 -13.63
CA ALA A 16 -13.42 -0.37 -13.93
C ALA A 16 -13.04 0.43 -12.66
N VAL A 17 -13.74 0.15 -11.56
CA VAL A 17 -13.46 0.76 -10.24
C VAL A 17 -12.18 0.20 -9.62
N SER A 18 -11.85 -1.08 -9.82
CA SER A 18 -10.58 -1.68 -9.39
C SER A 18 -9.39 -1.15 -10.20
N ALA A 19 -9.57 -0.91 -11.50
CA ALA A 19 -8.59 -0.23 -12.33
C ALA A 19 -8.36 1.20 -11.83
N ALA A 20 -9.42 1.95 -11.52
CA ALA A 20 -9.32 3.29 -10.92
C ALA A 20 -8.66 3.27 -9.53
N GLN A 21 -8.94 2.27 -8.69
CA GLN A 21 -8.28 2.09 -7.38
C GLN A 21 -6.82 1.64 -7.49
N THR A 22 -6.49 0.88 -8.53
CA THR A 22 -5.11 0.49 -8.83
C THR A 22 -4.31 1.68 -9.34
N ILE A 23 -4.94 2.53 -10.15
CA ILE A 23 -4.40 3.84 -10.54
C ILE A 23 -4.21 4.70 -9.29
N TRP A 24 -5.19 4.74 -8.36
CA TRP A 24 -5.07 5.48 -7.10
C TRP A 24 -3.90 4.99 -6.22
N ARG A 25 -3.80 3.67 -5.96
CA ARG A 25 -2.71 3.08 -5.16
C ARG A 25 -1.33 3.30 -5.79
N LYS A 26 -1.23 3.17 -7.11
CA LYS A 26 0.05 3.39 -7.81
C LYS A 26 0.42 4.87 -7.88
N SER A 27 -0.55 5.77 -8.04
CA SER A 27 -0.30 7.21 -7.98
C SER A 27 0.10 7.65 -6.58
N SER A 28 -0.49 7.10 -5.50
CA SER A 28 -0.03 7.37 -4.13
C SER A 28 1.40 6.86 -3.87
N ASP A 29 1.79 5.73 -4.47
CA ASP A 29 3.14 5.17 -4.34
C ASP A 29 4.21 5.99 -5.11
N VAL A 30 3.85 6.54 -6.28
CA VAL A 30 4.75 7.41 -7.08
C VAL A 30 5.02 8.76 -6.38
N CYS A 31 4.07 9.26 -5.58
CA CYS A 31 4.21 10.53 -4.83
C CYS A 31 5.17 10.45 -3.64
N ASN A 32 5.52 9.24 -3.15
CA ASN A 32 6.54 9.08 -2.11
C ASN A 32 7.97 9.39 -2.63
N SER A 33 8.15 9.59 -3.93
CA SER A 33 9.47 9.73 -4.55
C SER A 33 9.80 11.12 -5.10
N ASN A 34 8.85 12.08 -5.10
CA ASN A 34 9.09 13.47 -5.51
C ASN A 34 8.28 14.43 -4.64
N VAL A 35 8.92 15.48 -4.12
CA VAL A 35 8.33 16.48 -3.20
C VAL A 35 7.28 17.34 -3.92
N PRO A 36 6.02 17.36 -3.42
CA PRO A 36 5.35 18.64 -3.19
C PRO A 36 4.84 18.75 -1.73
N SER A 37 4.72 19.99 -1.25
CA SER A 37 4.46 20.39 0.15
C SER A 37 3.51 19.46 0.93
N ARG A 38 4.10 18.58 1.75
CA ARG A 38 3.39 17.68 2.67
C ARG A 38 3.00 18.45 3.94
N PHE A 39 1.73 18.79 4.10
CA PHE A 39 1.23 19.37 5.35
C PHE A 39 0.83 18.24 6.31
N SER A 40 1.71 17.91 7.26
CA SER A 40 1.42 16.95 8.33
C SER A 40 1.25 17.69 9.66
N ARG A 41 0.02 18.11 9.98
CA ARG A 41 -0.35 18.51 11.35
C ARG A 41 -1.86 18.45 11.58
N ARG A 42 -2.30 17.83 12.68
CA ARG A 42 -3.66 18.01 13.23
C ARG A 42 -3.86 19.49 13.53
N GLN A 43 -4.71 20.16 12.76
CA GLN A 43 -5.17 21.52 13.06
C GLN A 43 -6.69 21.56 12.89
N GLU A 44 -7.39 22.02 13.91
CA GLU A 44 -8.77 22.50 13.80
C GLU A 44 -8.68 23.97 13.38
N THR A 45 -8.82 24.23 12.08
CA THR A 45 -8.83 25.60 11.52
C THR A 45 -10.01 25.78 10.58
N SER A 46 -10.53 27.00 10.52
CA SER A 46 -11.75 27.32 9.79
C SER A 46 -11.60 27.22 8.27
N GLU A 47 -10.41 27.47 7.72
CA GLU A 47 -10.13 27.43 6.27
C GLU A 47 -8.72 26.88 6.02
N LEU A 48 -8.59 25.86 5.17
CA LEU A 48 -7.30 25.30 4.73
C LEU A 48 -7.36 25.06 3.21
N GLY A 49 -6.76 25.95 2.44
CA GLY A 49 -6.70 25.85 0.98
C GLY A 49 -5.67 26.82 0.40
N ALA A 50 -5.14 26.51 -0.79
CA ALA A 50 -4.31 27.46 -1.54
C ALA A 50 -5.23 28.56 -2.11
N LEU A 51 -5.19 29.75 -1.51
CA LEU A 51 -5.79 30.98 -2.05
C LEU A 51 -4.83 31.57 -3.08
N GLY A 52 -5.08 31.28 -4.37
CA GLY A 52 -4.33 31.84 -5.49
C GLY A 52 -5.16 32.92 -6.19
N ILE A 53 -5.06 34.16 -5.73
CA ILE A 53 -5.65 35.31 -6.41
C ILE A 53 -4.59 35.77 -7.43
N TYR A 54 -4.75 35.34 -8.69
CA TYR A 54 -3.88 35.59 -9.86
C TYR A 54 -2.59 34.74 -9.97
N TYR A 55 -2.61 33.75 -10.86
CA TYR A 55 -1.41 33.12 -11.40
C TYR A 55 -1.26 33.52 -12.86
N ASN A 56 -0.21 34.29 -13.16
CA ASN A 56 0.18 34.66 -14.50
C ASN A 56 1.65 34.27 -14.68
N GLY A 57 1.90 33.07 -15.22
CA GLY A 57 3.24 32.59 -15.59
C GLY A 57 3.62 31.18 -15.12
N GLY A 58 4.06 30.36 -16.09
CA GLY A 58 4.78 29.09 -15.90
C GLY A 58 3.88 27.84 -15.88
N GLY A 59 4.04 26.94 -16.85
CA GLY A 59 3.34 25.65 -16.90
C GLY A 59 3.49 24.88 -15.58
N SER A 60 2.37 24.58 -14.93
CA SER A 60 2.34 24.07 -13.56
C SER A 60 1.48 22.81 -13.46
N HIS A 61 2.12 21.68 -13.18
CA HIS A 61 1.47 20.49 -12.64
C HIS A 61 1.29 20.70 -11.13
N THR A 62 0.11 21.10 -10.68
CA THR A 62 -0.18 21.27 -9.26
C THR A 62 -0.77 19.99 -8.69
N MET A 63 -0.06 19.35 -7.77
CA MET A 63 -0.53 18.16 -7.04
C MET A 63 -0.53 18.45 -5.53
N SER A 64 -1.68 18.27 -4.89
CA SER A 64 -1.85 18.45 -3.44
C SER A 64 -2.32 17.15 -2.80
N GLN A 65 -1.62 16.69 -1.76
CA GLN A 65 -1.89 15.43 -1.07
C GLN A 65 -2.07 15.65 0.44
N PHE A 66 -3.13 15.09 1.02
CA PHE A 66 -3.42 15.14 2.45
C PHE A 66 -3.68 13.74 3.03
N ASP A 67 -2.90 13.35 4.05
CA ASP A 67 -2.95 12.00 4.63
C ASP A 67 -4.07 11.85 5.70
N GLN A 68 -4.25 12.81 6.63
CA GLN A 68 -5.33 12.79 7.65
C GLN A 68 -5.75 14.20 8.06
N GLN A 69 -7.06 14.51 8.07
CA GLN A 69 -7.58 15.82 8.52
C GLN A 69 -8.82 15.74 9.43
N GLY A 70 -8.86 16.68 10.41
CA GLY A 70 -9.96 16.87 11.37
C GLY A 70 -11.23 17.49 10.76
N ALA A 71 -12.06 18.15 11.58
CA ALA A 71 -13.22 18.88 11.08
C ALA A 71 -12.79 20.23 10.46
N THR A 72 -13.25 20.54 9.24
CA THR A 72 -12.91 21.79 8.52
C THR A 72 -14.15 22.39 7.86
N SER A 73 -14.23 23.71 7.72
CA SER A 73 -15.37 24.33 7.04
C SER A 73 -15.22 24.26 5.52
N GLN A 74 -14.06 24.61 4.97
CA GLN A 74 -13.78 24.59 3.53
C GLN A 74 -12.37 24.04 3.28
N LEU A 75 -12.27 23.11 2.33
CA LEU A 75 -10.99 22.50 1.98
C LEU A 75 -10.89 22.32 0.45
N GLY A 76 -9.91 22.96 -0.18
CA GLY A 76 -9.86 22.98 -1.64
C GLY A 76 -8.86 23.95 -2.26
N THR A 77 -8.79 23.93 -3.60
CA THR A 77 -8.08 24.95 -4.39
C THR A 77 -9.09 25.97 -4.88
N TYR A 78 -8.82 27.26 -4.67
CA TYR A 78 -9.64 28.37 -5.13
C TYR A 78 -8.78 29.30 -6.01
N ALA A 79 -9.07 29.36 -7.30
CA ALA A 79 -8.25 30.16 -8.22
C ALA A 79 -9.02 30.67 -9.45
N THR A 80 -8.64 31.85 -9.92
CA THR A 80 -9.02 32.37 -11.24
C THR A 80 -7.77 32.34 -12.12
N TYR A 81 -7.85 31.67 -13.28
CA TYR A 81 -6.74 31.52 -14.21
C TYR A 81 -6.99 32.36 -15.46
N THR A 82 -6.03 33.24 -15.74
CA THR A 82 -5.94 34.10 -16.92
C THR A 82 -4.57 33.82 -17.56
N GLY A 83 -4.51 33.06 -18.64
CA GLY A 83 -3.26 32.75 -19.35
C GLY A 83 -3.34 31.58 -20.35
N ASP A 84 -2.55 31.68 -21.43
CA ASP A 84 -2.57 30.81 -22.63
C ASP A 84 -1.92 29.41 -22.48
N GLN A 85 -2.01 28.75 -21.31
CA GLN A 85 -1.28 27.49 -21.04
C GLN A 85 -2.18 26.36 -20.52
N ALA A 86 -1.98 25.13 -21.03
CA ALA A 86 -2.70 23.94 -20.61
C ALA A 86 -2.36 23.52 -19.17
N LEU A 87 -3.38 23.36 -18.31
CA LEU A 87 -3.22 23.06 -16.88
C LEU A 87 -3.72 21.66 -16.54
N THR A 88 -2.89 20.87 -15.86
CA THR A 88 -3.28 19.56 -15.29
C THR A 88 -3.19 19.62 -13.77
N GLN A 89 -4.33 19.47 -13.09
CA GLN A 89 -4.42 19.48 -11.62
C GLN A 89 -4.93 18.15 -11.10
N SER A 90 -4.24 17.62 -10.08
CA SER A 90 -4.64 16.39 -9.39
C SER A 90 -4.64 16.59 -7.89
N TYR A 91 -5.77 16.27 -7.24
CA TYR A 91 -5.92 16.37 -5.79
C TYR A 91 -6.15 15.00 -5.17
N PHE A 92 -5.42 14.68 -4.10
CA PHE A 92 -5.52 13.42 -3.38
C PHE A 92 -5.78 13.64 -1.89
N ALA A 93 -6.81 13.00 -1.36
CA ALA A 93 -7.00 12.94 0.09
C ALA A 93 -7.38 11.52 0.55
N ASP A 94 -6.64 11.01 1.53
CA ASP A 94 -6.77 9.62 2.00
C ASP A 94 -7.86 9.49 3.08
N GLN A 95 -7.77 10.22 4.20
CA GLN A 95 -8.78 10.20 5.27
C GLN A 95 -9.27 11.61 5.67
N LEU A 96 -10.57 11.88 5.52
CA LEU A 96 -11.19 13.16 5.91
C LEU A 96 -12.29 13.01 6.97
N GLY A 97 -12.24 13.91 7.97
CA GLY A 97 -13.25 14.09 9.01
C GLY A 97 -14.56 14.72 8.51
N LYS A 98 -15.07 15.74 9.24
CA LYS A 98 -16.29 16.48 8.86
C LYS A 98 -15.91 17.70 8.03
N ALA A 99 -16.42 17.85 6.81
CA ALA A 99 -16.17 19.05 5.98
C ALA A 99 -17.47 19.71 5.49
N SER A 100 -17.56 21.04 5.49
CA SER A 100 -18.76 21.70 4.92
C SER A 100 -18.69 21.78 3.38
N GLN A 101 -17.53 22.13 2.83
CA GLN A 101 -17.27 22.15 1.38
C GLN A 101 -15.88 21.58 1.11
N LEU A 102 -15.76 20.74 0.08
CA LEU A 102 -14.52 20.05 -0.26
C LEU A 102 -14.40 19.90 -1.79
N GLY A 103 -13.37 20.47 -2.41
CA GLY A 103 -13.30 20.46 -3.88
C GLY A 103 -12.35 21.45 -4.55
N THR A 104 -12.32 21.42 -5.88
CA THR A 104 -11.65 22.46 -6.69
C THR A 104 -12.68 23.48 -7.14
N TYR A 105 -12.42 24.77 -6.90
CA TYR A 105 -13.23 25.90 -7.34
C TYR A 105 -12.39 26.76 -8.27
N ALA A 106 -12.67 26.72 -9.57
CA ALA A 106 -11.83 27.42 -10.54
C ALA A 106 -12.63 28.11 -11.65
N THR A 107 -12.20 29.31 -12.01
CA THR A 107 -12.70 30.05 -13.18
C THR A 107 -11.57 30.17 -14.20
N TYR A 108 -11.82 29.74 -15.43
CA TYR A 108 -10.86 29.76 -16.54
C TYR A 108 -11.36 30.72 -17.60
N THR A 109 -10.55 31.73 -17.93
CA THR A 109 -10.91 32.74 -18.91
C THR A 109 -10.30 32.55 -20.30
N ASP A 110 -9.21 31.77 -20.43
CA ASP A 110 -8.38 31.73 -21.65
C ASP A 110 -8.08 30.31 -22.19
N ASP A 111 -7.38 30.24 -23.32
CA ASP A 111 -7.72 29.46 -24.50
C ASP A 111 -7.04 28.07 -24.64
N GLN A 112 -6.87 27.29 -23.55
CA GLN A 112 -6.24 25.95 -23.61
C GLN A 112 -6.89 24.88 -22.71
N ALA A 113 -6.89 23.62 -23.20
CA ALA A 113 -7.54 22.47 -22.55
C ALA A 113 -6.96 22.16 -21.16
N SER A 114 -7.82 22.09 -20.14
CA SER A 114 -7.43 21.75 -18.77
C SER A 114 -7.95 20.39 -18.33
N MET A 115 -7.14 19.65 -17.59
CA MET A 115 -7.48 18.33 -17.02
C MET A 115 -7.52 18.40 -15.50
N HIS A 116 -8.65 18.03 -14.91
CA HIS A 116 -8.85 18.03 -13.46
C HIS A 116 -9.20 16.65 -12.97
N SER A 117 -8.40 16.11 -12.06
CA SER A 117 -8.65 14.83 -11.41
C SER A 117 -8.70 14.98 -9.89
N TYR A 118 -9.78 14.50 -9.27
CA TYR A 118 -9.93 14.52 -7.82
C TYR A 118 -10.09 13.11 -7.28
N PHE A 119 -9.34 12.75 -6.24
CA PHE A 119 -9.34 11.44 -5.61
C PHE A 119 -9.60 11.54 -4.10
N ALA A 120 -10.67 10.90 -3.62
CA ALA A 120 -10.98 10.77 -2.19
C ALA A 120 -11.02 9.30 -1.74
N GLY A 121 -10.23 8.96 -0.71
CA GLY A 121 -10.09 7.63 -0.12
C GLY A 121 -11.26 7.22 0.81
N GLN A 122 -11.27 7.72 2.05
CA GLN A 122 -12.29 7.45 3.08
C GLN A 122 -12.80 8.74 3.74
N GLN A 123 -14.13 8.90 3.88
CA GLN A 123 -14.70 10.11 4.53
C GLN A 123 -15.90 9.86 5.46
N VAL A 124 -16.00 10.66 6.52
CA VAL A 124 -17.03 10.53 7.57
C VAL A 124 -18.32 11.31 7.26
N LYS A 125 -18.26 12.62 6.94
CA LYS A 125 -19.44 13.45 6.63
C LYS A 125 -19.11 14.75 5.87
N THR A 126 -19.77 15.02 4.74
CA THR A 126 -19.58 16.29 3.99
C THR A 126 -20.88 16.93 3.48
N SER A 127 -21.01 18.26 3.42
CA SER A 127 -22.22 18.87 2.80
C SER A 127 -22.13 19.05 1.29
N LYS A 128 -21.00 19.51 0.74
CA LYS A 128 -20.78 19.63 -0.70
C LYS A 128 -19.40 19.07 -1.05
N LEU A 129 -19.33 18.19 -2.04
CA LEU A 129 -18.06 17.61 -2.48
C LEU A 129 -18.04 17.38 -3.99
N GLY A 130 -16.99 17.91 -4.64
CA GLY A 130 -16.74 17.74 -6.07
C GLY A 130 -15.96 18.90 -6.71
N THR A 131 -15.81 18.89 -8.03
CA THR A 131 -15.23 20.00 -8.80
C THR A 131 -16.31 21.02 -9.15
N TYR A 132 -16.00 22.31 -9.05
CA TYR A 132 -16.89 23.42 -9.39
C TYR A 132 -16.14 24.38 -10.29
N THR A 133 -16.45 24.36 -11.59
CA THR A 133 -15.66 25.12 -12.57
C THR A 133 -16.52 25.92 -13.52
N THR A 134 -16.05 27.09 -13.89
CA THR A 134 -16.62 27.90 -14.98
C THR A 134 -15.59 28.05 -16.08
N TYR A 135 -15.96 27.67 -17.30
CA TYR A 135 -15.13 27.82 -18.50
C TYR A 135 -15.80 28.79 -19.47
N THR A 136 -15.08 29.83 -19.86
CA THR A 136 -15.61 30.85 -20.76
C THR A 136 -15.11 30.78 -22.20
N ASP A 137 -14.18 29.88 -22.52
CA ASP A 137 -13.45 29.90 -23.80
C ASP A 137 -13.57 28.62 -24.66
N ASP A 138 -12.89 28.57 -25.82
CA ASP A 138 -13.10 27.71 -27.00
C ASP A 138 -12.43 26.29 -26.99
N GLN A 139 -11.79 25.84 -25.90
CA GLN A 139 -11.12 24.51 -25.78
C GLN A 139 -11.70 23.50 -24.77
N ALA A 140 -11.78 22.21 -25.16
CA ALA A 140 -12.59 21.16 -24.51
C ALA A 140 -11.98 20.58 -23.20
N PRO A 141 -12.46 20.97 -22.00
CA PRO A 141 -11.89 20.50 -20.74
C PRO A 141 -12.32 19.07 -20.37
N THR A 142 -11.47 18.37 -19.60
CA THR A 142 -11.77 17.03 -19.05
C THR A 142 -11.76 17.04 -17.53
N GLN A 143 -12.85 16.58 -16.92
CA GLN A 143 -12.99 16.45 -15.48
C GLN A 143 -13.28 15.03 -15.05
N SER A 144 -12.50 14.53 -14.10
CA SER A 144 -12.67 13.20 -13.52
C SER A 144 -12.70 13.26 -12.00
N TYR A 145 -13.72 12.67 -11.40
CA TYR A 145 -13.85 12.56 -9.95
C TYR A 145 -13.90 11.10 -9.53
N PHE A 146 -13.06 10.71 -8.56
CA PHE A 146 -12.96 9.34 -8.04
C PHE A 146 -13.17 9.33 -6.52
N ALA A 147 -14.18 8.57 -6.07
CA ALA A 147 -14.44 8.33 -4.65
C ALA A 147 -14.35 6.85 -4.28
N GLY A 148 -13.54 6.56 -3.25
CA GLY A 148 -13.56 5.33 -2.47
C GLY A 148 -14.72 5.32 -1.47
N GLN A 149 -14.51 4.92 -0.21
CA GLN A 149 -15.57 4.73 0.78
C GLN A 149 -16.08 6.05 1.37
N GLN A 150 -17.40 6.26 1.43
CA GLN A 150 -17.98 7.54 1.89
C GLN A 150 -19.13 7.35 2.88
N GLY A 151 -19.17 8.19 3.91
CA GLY A 151 -20.22 8.26 4.92
C GLY A 151 -21.50 8.98 4.46
N LYS A 152 -21.97 9.98 5.22
CA LYS A 152 -23.19 10.77 4.88
C LYS A 152 -22.82 12.05 4.13
N SER A 153 -23.45 12.31 2.98
CA SER A 153 -23.28 13.56 2.23
C SER A 153 -24.61 14.22 1.88
N SER A 154 -24.67 15.56 1.79
CA SER A 154 -25.86 16.21 1.21
C SER A 154 -25.79 16.33 -0.30
N LYS A 155 -24.67 16.71 -0.92
CA LYS A 155 -24.54 16.83 -2.39
C LYS A 155 -23.16 16.38 -2.83
N LEU A 156 -23.12 15.48 -3.81
CA LEU A 156 -21.89 14.91 -4.34
C LEU A 156 -21.91 15.00 -5.86
N SER A 157 -21.16 15.93 -6.45
CA SER A 157 -21.21 16.17 -7.89
C SER A 157 -20.04 16.94 -8.47
N THR A 158 -19.64 16.60 -9.69
CA THR A 158 -18.93 17.56 -10.56
C THR A 158 -19.94 18.60 -11.06
N TYR A 159 -19.64 19.88 -10.89
CA TYR A 159 -20.44 21.00 -11.39
C TYR A 159 -19.62 21.81 -12.39
N GLY A 160 -20.15 22.01 -13.58
CA GLY A 160 -19.50 22.83 -14.60
C GLY A 160 -20.47 23.77 -15.33
N THR A 161 -20.08 25.02 -15.50
CA THR A 161 -20.72 25.96 -16.43
C THR A 161 -19.81 26.16 -17.62
N TYR A 162 -20.30 25.91 -18.83
CA TYR A 162 -19.53 25.98 -20.08
C TYR A 162 -20.20 26.95 -21.05
N THR A 163 -19.53 28.08 -21.31
CA THR A 163 -20.08 29.16 -22.14
C THR A 163 -19.48 29.33 -23.52
N GLY A 164 -18.29 28.76 -23.81
CA GLY A 164 -17.72 28.70 -25.17
C GLY A 164 -18.22 27.51 -26.00
N ASP A 165 -17.78 27.41 -27.27
CA ASP A 165 -18.16 26.35 -28.22
C ASP A 165 -17.48 24.99 -27.92
N GLN A 166 -17.80 24.45 -26.74
CA GLN A 166 -17.08 23.35 -26.08
C GLN A 166 -17.63 21.94 -26.29
N ALA A 167 -16.73 20.94 -26.36
CA ALA A 167 -17.03 19.50 -26.25
C ALA A 167 -16.47 18.88 -24.95
N PRO A 168 -16.86 19.37 -23.76
CA PRO A 168 -16.27 18.96 -22.49
C PRO A 168 -16.61 17.51 -22.13
N THR A 169 -15.71 16.85 -21.41
CA THR A 169 -15.91 15.50 -20.87
C THR A 169 -15.94 15.52 -19.36
N GLN A 170 -17.03 15.03 -18.76
CA GLN A 170 -17.16 14.85 -17.31
C GLN A 170 -17.34 13.38 -16.95
N SER A 171 -16.51 12.89 -16.05
CA SER A 171 -16.57 11.53 -15.54
C SER A 171 -16.61 11.50 -14.02
N TYR A 172 -17.54 10.72 -13.47
CA TYR A 172 -17.68 10.54 -12.03
C TYR A 172 -17.68 9.04 -11.69
N PHE A 173 -16.81 8.63 -10.77
CA PHE A 173 -16.62 7.25 -10.32
C PHE A 173 -16.75 7.16 -8.80
N ALA A 174 -17.59 6.25 -8.29
CA ALA A 174 -17.75 6.03 -6.85
C ALA A 174 -17.86 4.55 -6.44
N ARG A 175 -17.27 4.19 -5.30
CA ARG A 175 -17.39 2.88 -4.64
C ARG A 175 -18.00 3.03 -3.24
N GLN A 176 -18.78 2.07 -2.74
CA GLN A 176 -19.16 1.97 -1.30
C GLN A 176 -19.64 3.29 -0.66
N GLN A 177 -20.78 3.80 -1.13
CA GLN A 177 -21.34 5.08 -0.67
C GLN A 177 -22.41 4.89 0.42
N GLY A 178 -22.41 5.75 1.43
CA GLY A 178 -23.41 5.77 2.51
C GLY A 178 -24.76 6.38 2.10
N ILE A 179 -25.17 7.46 2.78
CA ILE A 179 -26.46 8.14 2.52
C ILE A 179 -26.17 9.49 1.84
N SER A 180 -26.73 9.71 0.65
CA SER A 180 -26.61 10.98 -0.10
C SER A 180 -27.97 11.56 -0.48
N SER A 181 -28.10 12.89 -0.62
CA SER A 181 -29.32 13.48 -1.19
C SER A 181 -29.24 13.59 -2.73
N LYS A 182 -28.08 13.98 -3.29
CA LYS A 182 -27.84 14.02 -4.74
C LYS A 182 -26.45 13.49 -5.05
N LEU A 183 -26.34 12.62 -6.05
CA LEU A 183 -25.09 11.97 -6.44
C LEU A 183 -24.98 11.87 -7.97
N GLY A 184 -23.92 12.45 -8.55
CA GLY A 184 -23.58 12.30 -9.97
C GLY A 184 -23.10 13.61 -10.62
N THR A 185 -23.09 13.70 -11.95
CA THR A 185 -22.57 14.90 -12.66
C THR A 185 -23.65 15.97 -12.81
N SER A 186 -23.28 17.25 -12.76
CA SER A 186 -24.20 18.38 -12.96
C SER A 186 -23.57 19.46 -13.85
N ALA A 187 -24.26 19.95 -14.86
CA ALA A 187 -23.66 20.98 -15.73
C ALA A 187 -24.66 21.84 -16.51
N THR A 188 -24.23 23.05 -16.85
CA THR A 188 -24.94 23.95 -17.77
C THR A 188 -24.05 24.22 -18.98
N TYR A 189 -24.57 23.97 -20.17
CA TYR A 189 -23.87 24.16 -21.43
C TYR A 189 -24.61 25.16 -22.30
N THR A 190 -23.87 26.11 -22.87
CA THR A 190 -24.43 27.19 -23.69
C THR A 190 -23.82 27.29 -25.10
N GLY A 191 -22.72 26.60 -25.39
CA GLY A 191 -22.07 26.56 -26.72
C GLY A 191 -22.65 25.56 -27.72
N ALA A 192 -22.01 25.40 -28.88
CA ALA A 192 -22.51 24.63 -30.02
C ALA A 192 -22.03 23.16 -30.12
N LYS A 193 -20.94 22.76 -29.46
CA LYS A 193 -20.40 21.39 -29.57
C LYS A 193 -20.99 20.42 -28.52
N ALA A 194 -20.95 19.12 -28.83
CA ALA A 194 -21.58 18.05 -28.05
C ALA A 194 -20.74 17.63 -26.82
N PRO A 195 -21.22 17.84 -25.58
CA PRO A 195 -20.53 17.38 -24.37
C PRO A 195 -20.75 15.88 -24.11
N THR A 196 -19.81 15.27 -23.39
CA THR A 196 -19.92 13.87 -22.90
C THR A 196 -19.96 13.84 -21.38
N GLN A 197 -20.95 13.15 -20.81
CA GLN A 197 -21.04 12.91 -19.37
C GLN A 197 -21.12 11.42 -19.08
N SER A 198 -20.35 10.98 -18.09
CA SER A 198 -20.32 9.60 -17.66
C SER A 198 -20.34 9.47 -16.14
N TYR A 199 -21.22 8.63 -15.63
CA TYR A 199 -21.37 8.34 -14.20
C TYR A 199 -21.30 6.83 -13.98
N PHE A 200 -20.40 6.41 -13.10
CA PHE A 200 -20.16 5.00 -12.77
C PHE A 200 -20.16 4.81 -11.26
N ALA A 201 -20.91 3.81 -10.77
CA ALA A 201 -20.93 3.52 -9.34
C ALA A 201 -21.07 2.04 -8.97
N ASP A 202 -20.39 1.66 -7.88
CA ASP A 202 -20.35 0.32 -7.28
C ASP A 202 -20.75 0.36 -5.79
N GLN A 203 -21.60 -0.57 -5.36
CA GLN A 203 -22.09 -0.75 -3.97
C GLN A 203 -22.62 0.52 -3.29
N LEU A 204 -23.76 1.05 -3.76
CA LEU A 204 -24.39 2.27 -3.24
C LEU A 204 -25.43 2.02 -2.14
N GLY A 205 -25.38 2.85 -1.10
CA GLY A 205 -26.36 2.92 -0.01
C GLY A 205 -27.70 3.59 -0.39
N LYS A 206 -28.11 4.64 0.33
CA LYS A 206 -29.38 5.34 0.09
C LYS A 206 -29.15 6.70 -0.58
N ALA A 207 -29.76 6.94 -1.74
CA ALA A 207 -29.74 8.24 -2.42
C ALA A 207 -31.16 8.80 -2.62
N SER A 208 -31.40 10.12 -2.61
CA SER A 208 -32.67 10.63 -3.17
C SER A 208 -32.60 10.81 -4.68
N GLN A 209 -31.47 11.28 -5.22
CA GLN A 209 -31.26 11.57 -6.64
C GLN A 209 -29.89 11.03 -7.09
N LEU A 210 -29.87 10.25 -8.19
CA LEU A 210 -28.69 9.57 -8.68
C LEU A 210 -28.58 9.66 -10.23
N GLY A 211 -27.45 10.13 -10.76
CA GLY A 211 -27.16 10.16 -12.20
C GLY A 211 -26.70 11.51 -12.73
N THR A 212 -26.86 11.75 -14.03
CA THR A 212 -26.41 12.95 -14.74
C THR A 212 -27.49 14.03 -14.79
N TYR A 213 -27.14 15.27 -14.44
CA TYR A 213 -28.02 16.45 -14.42
C TYR A 213 -27.50 17.53 -15.37
N ALA A 214 -28.29 18.00 -16.34
CA ALA A 214 -27.76 18.99 -17.28
C ALA A 214 -28.78 19.97 -17.89
N THR A 215 -28.36 21.20 -18.17
CA THR A 215 -29.12 22.17 -18.97
C THR A 215 -28.33 22.47 -20.23
N TYR A 216 -28.95 22.26 -21.39
CA TYR A 216 -28.35 22.48 -22.71
C TYR A 216 -29.10 23.62 -23.42
N ASN A 217 -28.41 24.75 -23.58
CA ASN A 217 -28.98 25.99 -24.11
C ASN A 217 -28.58 26.27 -25.58
N GLY A 218 -27.52 25.64 -26.10
CA GLY A 218 -27.06 25.76 -27.50
C GLY A 218 -27.42 24.53 -28.34
N ASN A 219 -27.17 24.56 -29.67
CA ASN A 219 -27.44 23.48 -30.64
C ASN A 219 -26.55 22.24 -30.44
N GLN A 220 -26.71 21.53 -29.33
CA GLN A 220 -25.82 20.43 -28.91
C GLN A 220 -26.53 19.07 -28.95
N ALA A 221 -25.82 18.02 -29.41
CA ALA A 221 -26.23 16.62 -29.31
C ALA A 221 -25.42 15.85 -28.24
N PRO A 222 -25.71 16.00 -26.94
CA PRO A 222 -24.87 15.44 -25.89
C PRO A 222 -24.97 13.92 -25.79
N THR A 223 -23.89 13.31 -25.30
CA THR A 223 -23.81 11.88 -24.97
C THR A 223 -23.76 11.69 -23.46
N GLN A 224 -24.70 10.92 -22.91
CA GLN A 224 -24.78 10.66 -21.47
C GLN A 224 -24.81 9.16 -21.18
N SER A 225 -23.97 8.71 -20.25
CA SER A 225 -23.87 7.30 -19.86
C SER A 225 -23.87 7.16 -18.34
N ASN A 226 -24.85 6.44 -17.81
CA ASN A 226 -24.94 6.10 -16.38
C ASN A 226 -24.86 4.57 -16.21
N LEU A 227 -23.84 4.07 -15.52
CA LEU A 227 -23.70 2.65 -15.16
C LEU A 227 -23.70 2.48 -13.64
N VAL A 228 -24.59 1.64 -13.11
CA VAL A 228 -24.68 1.35 -11.67
C VAL A 228 -24.73 -0.16 -11.42
N ASP A 229 -23.81 -0.67 -10.60
CA ASP A 229 -23.73 -2.09 -10.27
C ASP A 229 -24.78 -2.50 -9.23
N GLN A 230 -24.60 -2.07 -7.97
CA GLN A 230 -25.47 -2.42 -6.85
C GLN A 230 -26.04 -1.17 -6.19
N LEU A 231 -27.37 -1.09 -6.08
CA LEU A 231 -28.06 0.04 -5.47
C LEU A 231 -29.10 -0.39 -4.43
N ARG A 232 -28.89 0.03 -3.17
CA ARG A 232 -29.76 -0.36 -2.04
C ARG A 232 -31.10 0.39 -2.02
N LYS A 233 -31.13 1.70 -2.24
CA LYS A 233 -32.38 2.49 -2.40
C LYS A 233 -32.11 3.84 -3.07
N ALA A 234 -32.85 4.19 -4.12
CA ALA A 234 -32.91 5.56 -4.65
C ALA A 234 -34.35 6.10 -4.72
N SER A 235 -34.59 7.41 -4.66
CA SER A 235 -35.90 7.95 -5.07
C SER A 235 -35.95 8.17 -6.58
N GLN A 236 -34.85 8.63 -7.17
CA GLN A 236 -34.71 9.00 -8.57
C GLN A 236 -33.36 8.51 -9.10
N LEU A 237 -33.36 7.77 -10.22
CA LEU A 237 -32.16 7.29 -10.91
C LEU A 237 -32.26 7.49 -12.42
N GLY A 238 -31.28 8.18 -13.01
CA GLY A 238 -31.12 8.31 -14.45
C GLY A 238 -30.67 9.69 -14.87
N THR A 239 -30.96 10.03 -16.11
CA THR A 239 -30.64 11.33 -16.70
C THR A 239 -31.73 12.34 -16.43
N TYR A 240 -31.35 13.54 -15.98
CA TYR A 240 -32.26 14.67 -15.79
C TYR A 240 -31.75 15.86 -16.60
N ALA A 241 -32.42 16.22 -17.69
CA ALA A 241 -31.89 17.28 -18.55
C ALA A 241 -32.94 18.17 -19.21
N THR A 242 -32.63 19.46 -19.32
CA THR A 242 -33.43 20.43 -20.08
C THR A 242 -32.72 20.71 -21.40
N TYR A 243 -33.40 20.42 -22.50
CA TYR A 243 -32.89 20.62 -23.86
C TYR A 243 -33.65 21.77 -24.50
N ASN A 244 -32.99 22.92 -24.59
CA ASN A 244 -33.50 24.09 -25.31
C ASN A 244 -33.04 24.10 -26.79
N SER A 245 -32.38 23.03 -27.23
CA SER A 245 -31.77 22.90 -28.55
C SER A 245 -32.59 22.06 -29.53
N ASN A 246 -32.32 22.23 -30.83
CA ASN A 246 -33.01 21.48 -31.90
C ASN A 246 -32.40 20.10 -32.19
N GLN A 247 -31.35 19.66 -31.48
CA GLN A 247 -30.67 18.37 -31.74
C GLN A 247 -31.04 17.29 -30.71
N ALA A 248 -31.13 16.04 -31.18
CA ALA A 248 -31.50 14.88 -30.36
C ALA A 248 -30.31 14.34 -29.52
N PRO A 249 -30.43 14.22 -28.18
CA PRO A 249 -29.38 13.64 -27.34
C PRO A 249 -29.32 12.11 -27.44
N THR A 250 -28.15 11.56 -27.13
CA THR A 250 -27.94 10.10 -26.95
C THR A 250 -27.74 9.77 -25.48
N GLN A 251 -28.57 8.88 -24.94
CA GLN A 251 -28.56 8.57 -23.51
C GLN A 251 -28.59 7.06 -23.25
N SER A 252 -27.74 6.62 -22.33
CA SER A 252 -27.71 5.25 -21.85
C SER A 252 -27.74 5.21 -20.32
N ASN A 253 -28.69 4.45 -19.77
CA ASN A 253 -28.78 4.17 -18.34
C ASN A 253 -28.80 2.66 -18.16
N ILE A 254 -27.80 2.08 -17.48
CA ILE A 254 -27.72 0.64 -17.21
C ILE A 254 -27.57 0.41 -15.72
N VAL A 255 -28.42 -0.47 -15.18
CA VAL A 255 -28.43 -0.85 -13.77
C VAL A 255 -28.49 -2.38 -13.67
N ASP A 256 -27.50 -2.99 -13.01
CA ASP A 256 -27.41 -4.45 -12.84
C ASP A 256 -28.30 -4.93 -11.68
N GLN A 257 -28.07 -4.44 -10.46
CA GLN A 257 -28.78 -4.90 -9.25
C GLN A 257 -29.48 -3.75 -8.51
N LEU A 258 -30.77 -3.57 -8.82
CA LEU A 258 -31.63 -2.57 -8.19
C LEU A 258 -32.51 -3.18 -7.10
N ARG A 259 -32.35 -2.75 -5.84
CA ARG A 259 -33.20 -3.23 -4.73
C ARG A 259 -34.51 -2.45 -4.58
N LYS A 260 -34.49 -1.10 -4.73
CA LYS A 260 -35.69 -0.24 -4.69
C LYS A 260 -35.42 1.14 -5.30
N ALA A 261 -36.18 1.54 -6.33
CA ALA A 261 -36.26 2.93 -6.81
C ALA A 261 -37.72 3.36 -6.99
N SER A 262 -38.05 4.65 -6.77
CA SER A 262 -39.40 5.16 -7.08
C SER A 262 -39.55 5.70 -8.52
N GLN A 263 -38.48 6.18 -9.14
CA GLN A 263 -38.45 6.65 -10.53
C GLN A 263 -37.12 6.26 -11.18
N LEU A 264 -37.18 5.77 -12.41
CA LEU A 264 -36.03 5.22 -13.13
C LEU A 264 -36.07 5.59 -14.62
N GLY A 265 -34.96 6.11 -15.14
CA GLY A 265 -34.79 6.45 -16.56
C GLY A 265 -34.59 7.95 -16.81
N THR A 266 -34.73 8.34 -18.07
CA THR A 266 -34.56 9.71 -18.52
C THR A 266 -35.77 10.58 -18.20
N HIS A 267 -35.53 11.72 -17.58
CA HIS A 267 -36.51 12.76 -17.31
C HIS A 267 -36.02 14.04 -17.98
N ALA A 268 -36.52 14.31 -19.18
CA ALA A 268 -36.05 15.42 -19.97
C ALA A 268 -37.19 16.31 -20.48
N THR A 269 -36.97 17.62 -20.42
CA THR A 269 -37.86 18.62 -21.03
C THR A 269 -37.24 19.03 -22.35
N TYR A 270 -37.92 18.71 -23.45
CA TYR A 270 -37.49 19.05 -24.79
C TYR A 270 -38.33 20.22 -25.29
N ASN A 271 -37.67 21.32 -25.63
CA ASN A 271 -38.29 22.43 -26.34
C ASN A 271 -38.09 22.29 -27.87
N SER A 272 -37.86 21.06 -28.36
CA SER A 272 -37.42 20.73 -29.72
C SER A 272 -38.41 19.85 -30.46
N ASN A 273 -38.43 19.93 -31.80
CA ASN A 273 -39.29 19.12 -32.67
C ASN A 273 -38.70 17.74 -33.07
N GLN A 274 -37.56 17.30 -32.51
CA GLN A 274 -36.90 16.03 -32.87
C GLN A 274 -36.92 15.00 -31.73
N ALA A 275 -37.03 13.71 -32.06
CA ALA A 275 -37.12 12.62 -31.09
C ALA A 275 -35.72 12.18 -30.58
N PRO A 276 -35.51 12.04 -29.25
CA PRO A 276 -34.25 11.60 -28.65
C PRO A 276 -33.97 10.10 -28.85
N THR A 277 -32.70 9.70 -28.86
CA THR A 277 -32.32 8.27 -28.82
C THR A 277 -31.98 7.87 -27.37
N GLN A 278 -32.80 7.02 -26.76
CA GLN A 278 -32.67 6.63 -25.36
C GLN A 278 -32.60 5.11 -25.19
N SER A 279 -31.69 4.66 -24.34
CA SER A 279 -31.58 3.26 -23.90
C SER A 279 -31.59 3.21 -22.37
N ASN A 280 -32.65 2.61 -21.80
CA ASN A 280 -32.76 2.37 -20.37
C ASN A 280 -32.81 0.86 -20.16
N ILE A 281 -31.75 0.29 -19.59
CA ILE A 281 -31.59 -1.14 -19.38
C ILE A 281 -31.59 -1.40 -17.87
N VAL A 282 -32.56 -2.20 -17.43
CA VAL A 282 -32.74 -2.63 -16.04
C VAL A 282 -32.91 -4.12 -16.11
N ASP A 283 -31.86 -4.86 -15.82
CA ASP A 283 -31.90 -6.30 -16.01
C ASP A 283 -31.02 -6.95 -14.95
N GLN A 284 -31.65 -7.82 -14.15
CA GLN A 284 -30.98 -8.61 -13.11
C GLN A 284 -30.10 -9.73 -13.68
N SER A 285 -29.96 -9.79 -15.01
CA SER A 285 -29.29 -10.89 -15.71
C SER A 285 -28.82 -10.52 -17.13
N LEU A 286 -28.00 -9.48 -17.29
CA LEU A 286 -27.45 -9.10 -18.60
C LEU A 286 -26.43 -10.12 -19.15
N CYS A 287 -26.90 -11.17 -19.82
CA CYS A 287 -26.05 -12.19 -20.43
C CYS A 287 -26.04 -12.21 -21.98
N SER A 288 -26.82 -11.39 -22.68
CA SER A 288 -26.98 -11.56 -24.15
C SER A 288 -26.84 -10.31 -25.05
N TYR A 289 -26.60 -9.10 -24.52
CA TYR A 289 -26.43 -7.89 -25.34
C TYR A 289 -25.04 -7.23 -25.25
N THR A 290 -24.06 -7.92 -24.68
CA THR A 290 -22.71 -7.39 -24.42
C THR A 290 -21.86 -7.24 -25.70
N THR A 291 -22.08 -8.05 -26.74
CA THR A 291 -21.18 -8.12 -27.90
C THR A 291 -21.29 -6.99 -28.92
N TRP A 292 -22.42 -6.28 -29.01
CA TRP A 292 -22.60 -5.21 -30.01
C TRP A 292 -22.23 -3.80 -29.49
N ILE A 293 -22.38 -3.55 -28.19
CA ILE A 293 -22.08 -2.24 -27.58
C ILE A 293 -20.60 -2.14 -27.18
N LEU A 294 -19.95 -3.27 -26.84
CA LEU A 294 -18.51 -3.33 -26.57
C LEU A 294 -17.69 -2.87 -27.77
N THR A 295 -18.09 -3.19 -29.00
CA THR A 295 -17.34 -2.83 -30.21
C THR A 295 -17.29 -1.31 -30.43
N CYS A 296 -18.39 -0.58 -30.19
CA CYS A 296 -18.39 0.88 -30.38
C CYS A 296 -17.68 1.65 -29.25
N CYS A 297 -17.74 1.18 -28.00
CA CYS A 297 -17.03 1.85 -26.89
C CYS A 297 -15.53 1.47 -26.82
N PHE A 298 -15.14 0.28 -27.28
CA PHE A 298 -13.73 -0.14 -27.28
C PHE A 298 -12.87 0.62 -28.31
N PHE A 299 -13.41 1.01 -29.46
CA PHE A 299 -12.58 1.63 -30.50
C PHE A 299 -12.05 3.03 -30.13
N TYR A 300 -12.76 3.79 -29.29
CA TYR A 300 -12.28 5.11 -28.81
C TYR A 300 -11.46 5.05 -27.50
N THR A 301 -11.58 3.97 -26.73
CA THR A 301 -10.81 3.77 -25.49
C THR A 301 -9.51 2.98 -25.70
N TYR A 302 -9.37 2.22 -26.79
CA TYR A 302 -8.14 1.46 -27.09
C TYR A 302 -6.92 2.33 -27.36
N THR A 303 -7.10 3.53 -27.92
CA THR A 303 -6.01 4.50 -28.13
C THR A 303 -5.54 5.13 -26.81
N PHE A 304 -6.43 5.33 -25.84
CA PHE A 304 -6.09 5.89 -24.51
C PHE A 304 -5.52 4.84 -23.53
N GLN A 305 -6.04 3.60 -23.58
CA GLN A 305 -5.62 2.54 -22.67
C GLN A 305 -4.19 2.05 -22.99
N ASN A 306 -3.79 2.03 -24.27
CA ASN A 306 -2.41 1.70 -24.65
C ASN A 306 -1.42 2.83 -24.34
N TYR A 307 -1.84 4.09 -24.36
CA TYR A 307 -0.94 5.21 -24.02
C TYR A 307 -0.64 5.26 -22.52
N ILE A 308 -1.63 4.98 -21.66
CA ILE A 308 -1.47 5.03 -20.19
C ILE A 308 -0.94 3.70 -19.63
N LEU A 309 -1.42 2.52 -20.05
CA LEU A 309 -0.82 1.25 -19.58
C LEU A 309 0.56 0.98 -20.20
N GLY A 310 0.85 1.56 -21.37
CA GLY A 310 2.20 1.56 -21.94
C GLY A 310 3.16 2.50 -21.23
N ALA A 311 2.68 3.57 -20.60
CA ALA A 311 3.49 4.56 -19.89
C ALA A 311 3.96 4.12 -18.48
N PHE A 312 3.32 3.11 -17.87
CA PHE A 312 3.59 2.71 -16.47
C PHE A 312 4.08 1.27 -16.27
N LYS A 313 4.43 0.54 -17.33
CA LYS A 313 5.27 -0.66 -17.19
C LYS A 313 6.74 -0.23 -17.07
N PRO A 314 7.54 -0.82 -16.17
CA PRO A 314 8.98 -0.52 -16.13
C PRO A 314 9.55 -0.74 -17.53
N ALA A 315 10.32 0.24 -18.02
CA ALA A 315 10.79 0.26 -19.41
C ALA A 315 11.67 -0.97 -19.76
N CYS A 316 12.22 -1.60 -18.72
CA CYS A 316 12.97 -2.83 -18.77
C CYS A 316 12.59 -3.71 -17.58
N ASN A 317 12.37 -5.00 -17.81
CA ASN A 317 12.23 -6.00 -16.76
C ASN A 317 13.62 -6.55 -16.41
N ILE A 318 13.97 -6.53 -15.13
CA ILE A 318 15.26 -7.00 -14.62
C ILE A 318 15.00 -8.29 -13.86
N SER A 319 15.72 -9.36 -14.21
CA SER A 319 15.68 -10.63 -13.49
C SER A 319 17.08 -11.07 -13.11
N ILE A 320 17.25 -11.43 -11.84
CA ILE A 320 18.53 -11.88 -11.27
C ILE A 320 18.39 -13.37 -10.98
N THR A 321 19.27 -14.19 -11.55
CA THR A 321 19.28 -15.65 -11.35
C THR A 321 20.65 -16.09 -10.87
N PHE A 322 20.71 -16.75 -9.71
CA PHE A 322 21.94 -17.37 -9.21
C PHE A 322 22.34 -18.57 -10.08
N ALA A 323 23.64 -18.75 -10.30
CA ALA A 323 24.17 -19.84 -11.12
C ALA A 323 23.75 -21.23 -10.59
N ASP A 324 23.66 -21.36 -9.28
CA ASP A 324 23.31 -22.57 -8.54
C ASP A 324 21.91 -22.53 -7.91
N GLY A 325 21.06 -21.58 -8.31
CA GLY A 325 19.75 -21.34 -7.67
C GLY A 325 18.78 -22.53 -7.67
N LYS A 326 18.97 -23.52 -8.57
CA LYS A 326 18.17 -24.75 -8.63
C LYS A 326 18.60 -25.82 -7.62
N THR A 327 19.89 -25.88 -7.32
CA THR A 327 20.48 -26.90 -6.44
C THR A 327 20.71 -26.36 -5.02
N ARG A 328 20.86 -25.05 -4.89
CA ARG A 328 21.11 -24.37 -3.62
C ARG A 328 19.90 -24.45 -2.69
N LYS A 329 20.19 -24.65 -1.41
CA LYS A 329 19.19 -24.67 -0.34
C LYS A 329 18.47 -23.32 -0.28
N GLN A 330 17.14 -23.38 -0.28
CA GLN A 330 16.29 -22.22 -0.09
C GLN A 330 15.69 -22.21 1.31
N VAL A 331 15.55 -21.01 1.88
CA VAL A 331 15.01 -20.82 3.23
C VAL A 331 13.85 -19.83 3.21
N PRO A 332 12.82 -20.02 4.05
CA PRO A 332 11.73 -19.06 4.17
C PRO A 332 12.23 -17.76 4.82
N LEU A 333 11.91 -16.63 4.20
CA LEU A 333 12.15 -15.28 4.70
C LEU A 333 10.82 -14.55 4.80
N LYS A 334 10.46 -14.12 6.02
CA LYS A 334 9.29 -13.26 6.27
C LYS A 334 9.60 -11.83 5.82
N LYS A 335 8.86 -11.32 4.86
CA LYS A 335 8.88 -9.91 4.42
C LYS A 335 8.04 -9.04 5.36
N GLU A 336 8.27 -7.73 5.30
CA GLU A 336 7.52 -6.72 6.07
C GLU A 336 6.00 -6.74 5.81
N ASN A 337 5.59 -7.13 4.61
CA ASN A 337 4.17 -7.28 4.25
C ASN A 337 3.52 -8.56 4.82
N GLY A 338 4.24 -9.30 5.68
CA GLY A 338 3.80 -10.57 6.27
C GLY A 338 3.90 -11.78 5.35
N GLN A 339 4.28 -11.61 4.08
CA GLN A 339 4.45 -12.73 3.16
C GLN A 339 5.78 -13.45 3.41
N THR A 340 5.75 -14.77 3.36
CA THR A 340 6.96 -15.60 3.43
C THR A 340 7.37 -15.98 2.01
N ILE A 341 8.60 -15.61 1.63
CA ILE A 341 9.18 -16.00 0.33
C ILE A 341 10.36 -16.96 0.54
N LEU A 342 10.60 -17.85 -0.42
CA LEU A 342 11.79 -18.69 -0.42
C LEU A 342 12.94 -17.94 -1.08
N VAL A 343 14.07 -17.84 -0.37
CA VAL A 343 15.27 -17.16 -0.86
C VAL A 343 16.49 -18.08 -0.72
N SER A 344 17.50 -17.84 -1.54
CA SER A 344 18.74 -18.63 -1.52
C SER A 344 19.52 -18.40 -0.22
N LEU A 345 20.08 -19.49 0.32
CA LEU A 345 20.93 -19.46 1.50
C LEU A 345 22.41 -19.43 1.10
N PHE A 346 23.17 -18.50 1.69
CA PHE A 346 24.61 -18.37 1.55
C PHE A 346 25.31 -18.43 2.91
N GLN A 347 26.61 -18.70 2.87
CA GLN A 347 27.51 -18.62 4.02
C GLN A 347 28.64 -17.63 3.72
N SER A 348 29.25 -17.08 4.76
CA SER A 348 30.43 -16.22 4.59
C SER A 348 31.54 -16.94 3.80
N GLN A 349 32.27 -16.17 2.99
CA GLN A 349 33.35 -16.62 2.09
C GLN A 349 32.91 -17.45 0.87
N GLU A 350 31.61 -17.66 0.66
CA GLU A 350 31.12 -18.29 -0.57
C GLU A 350 31.21 -17.35 -1.79
N ASN A 351 31.33 -17.94 -2.98
CA ASN A 351 31.23 -17.21 -4.24
C ASN A 351 29.75 -16.95 -4.57
N ILE A 352 29.43 -15.71 -4.92
CA ILE A 352 28.08 -15.30 -5.34
C ILE A 352 28.14 -14.98 -6.83
N ALA A 353 27.66 -15.92 -7.64
CA ALA A 353 27.69 -15.82 -9.10
C ALA A 353 26.30 -16.06 -9.70
N GLY A 354 26.07 -15.47 -10.87
CA GLY A 354 24.79 -15.61 -11.55
C GLY A 354 24.73 -14.89 -12.88
N LYS A 355 23.49 -14.70 -13.35
CA LYS A 355 23.16 -14.00 -14.59
C LYS A 355 22.06 -12.98 -14.32
N ILE A 356 22.17 -11.84 -14.96
CA ILE A 356 21.18 -10.77 -14.95
C ILE A 356 20.60 -10.71 -16.35
N SER A 357 19.30 -10.93 -16.48
CA SER A 357 18.57 -10.79 -17.75
C SER A 357 17.81 -9.47 -17.71
N LEU A 358 18.18 -8.58 -18.63
CA LEU A 358 17.49 -7.32 -18.89
C LEU A 358 16.62 -7.50 -20.13
N GLU A 359 15.32 -7.32 -19.98
CA GLU A 359 14.35 -7.46 -21.06
C GLU A 359 13.62 -6.13 -21.28
N PRO A 360 14.05 -5.30 -22.25
CA PRO A 360 13.32 -4.12 -22.67
C PRO A 360 11.89 -4.48 -23.10
N VAL A 361 10.92 -3.62 -22.81
CA VAL A 361 9.55 -3.80 -23.30
C VAL A 361 9.57 -3.73 -24.83
N GLN A 362 8.90 -4.68 -25.50
CA GLN A 362 8.87 -4.76 -26.97
C GLN A 362 8.52 -3.41 -27.62
N GLY A 363 9.35 -2.99 -28.57
CA GLY A 363 9.20 -1.72 -29.29
C GLY A 363 9.70 -0.49 -28.54
N LYS A 364 10.27 -0.62 -27.33
CA LYS A 364 10.88 0.48 -26.57
C LYS A 364 12.38 0.29 -26.44
N LYS A 365 13.12 1.30 -26.90
CA LYS A 365 14.56 1.44 -26.67
C LYS A 365 14.82 1.93 -25.24
N VAL A 366 15.78 1.33 -24.56
CA VAL A 366 16.24 1.78 -23.24
C VAL A 366 17.67 2.31 -23.36
N GLU A 367 17.80 3.64 -23.42
CA GLU A 367 19.08 4.33 -23.32
C GLU A 367 19.54 4.36 -21.86
N HIS A 368 20.79 3.97 -21.61
CA HIS A 368 21.37 3.92 -20.27
C HIS A 368 22.77 4.54 -20.22
N ASN A 369 23.11 5.14 -19.09
CA ASN A 369 24.41 5.71 -18.76
C ASN A 369 25.33 4.71 -18.04
N GLY A 370 25.03 3.42 -18.17
CA GLY A 370 25.78 2.32 -17.58
C GLY A 370 24.89 1.40 -16.76
N ILE A 371 25.35 0.16 -16.63
CA ILE A 371 24.65 -0.91 -15.93
C ILE A 371 25.61 -1.48 -14.91
N LYS A 372 25.17 -1.57 -13.65
CA LYS A 372 25.96 -2.15 -12.57
C LYS A 372 25.15 -3.08 -11.69
N ILE A 373 25.83 -4.01 -11.06
CA ILE A 373 25.32 -4.79 -9.94
C ILE A 373 26.14 -4.50 -8.69
N GLU A 374 25.43 -4.33 -7.57
CA GLU A 374 26.00 -4.06 -6.27
C GLU A 374 25.57 -5.19 -5.32
N LEU A 375 26.51 -5.76 -4.57
CA LEU A 375 26.23 -6.62 -3.43
C LEU A 375 26.35 -5.78 -2.16
N LEU A 376 25.24 -5.64 -1.45
CA LEU A 376 25.14 -4.80 -0.26
C LEU A 376 24.78 -5.66 0.96
N GLY A 377 25.56 -5.52 2.03
CA GLY A 377 25.21 -5.94 3.38
C GLY A 377 24.82 -4.71 4.18
N GLN A 378 23.55 -4.62 4.57
CA GLN A 378 22.97 -3.40 5.13
C GLN A 378 22.32 -3.67 6.49
N ILE A 379 22.48 -2.71 7.41
CA ILE A 379 21.70 -2.62 8.65
C ILE A 379 20.74 -1.45 8.50
N GLU A 380 19.45 -1.72 8.65
CA GLU A 380 18.37 -0.73 8.69
C GLU A 380 17.82 -0.68 10.12
N MET A 381 17.72 0.53 10.68
CA MET A 381 17.15 0.75 12.01
C MET A 381 15.81 1.47 11.86
N TYR A 382 14.73 0.92 12.39
CA TYR A 382 13.38 1.45 12.13
C TYR A 382 13.06 2.77 12.83
N PHE A 383 13.87 3.21 13.79
CA PHE A 383 13.76 4.56 14.36
C PHE A 383 14.39 5.64 13.46
N ASP A 384 15.26 5.25 12.53
CA ASP A 384 15.98 6.11 11.59
C ASP A 384 15.62 5.70 10.15
N ARG A 385 14.29 5.64 9.87
CA ARG A 385 13.77 5.16 8.58
C ARG A 385 14.30 6.01 7.43
N GLY A 386 14.90 5.35 6.45
CA GLY A 386 15.50 5.98 5.28
C GLY A 386 17.03 5.96 5.28
N ASN A 387 17.67 5.67 6.41
CA ASN A 387 19.11 5.51 6.51
C ASN A 387 19.49 4.02 6.53
N PHE A 388 20.37 3.64 5.59
CA PHE A 388 20.97 2.31 5.53
C PHE A 388 22.44 2.41 5.94
N TYR A 389 22.87 1.49 6.80
CA TYR A 389 24.26 1.37 7.21
C TYR A 389 24.89 0.19 6.49
N ASP A 390 25.59 0.48 5.40
CA ASP A 390 26.29 -0.51 4.60
C ASP A 390 27.57 -0.94 5.31
N PHE A 391 27.68 -2.22 5.65
CA PHE A 391 28.91 -2.81 6.21
C PHE A 391 29.67 -3.66 5.18
N THR A 392 29.00 -4.07 4.10
CA THR A 392 29.60 -4.71 2.93
C THR A 392 29.05 -4.02 1.69
N SER A 393 29.93 -3.58 0.78
CA SER A 393 29.53 -2.99 -0.50
C SER A 393 30.53 -3.39 -1.58
N LEU A 394 30.08 -4.21 -2.52
CA LEU A 394 30.87 -4.64 -3.69
C LEU A 394 30.15 -4.22 -4.96
N VAL A 395 30.86 -3.69 -5.94
CA VAL A 395 30.28 -3.20 -7.19
C VAL A 395 30.95 -3.87 -8.38
N ARG A 396 30.15 -4.27 -9.37
CA ARG A 396 30.61 -4.70 -10.70
C ARG A 396 29.86 -3.94 -11.77
N GLU A 397 30.62 -3.31 -12.66
CA GLU A 397 30.10 -2.73 -13.88
C GLU A 397 29.86 -3.84 -14.91
N LEU A 398 28.67 -3.85 -15.50
CA LEU A 398 28.21 -4.87 -16.43
C LEU A 398 28.18 -4.35 -17.86
N ASP A 399 27.87 -3.06 -18.03
CA ASP A 399 27.89 -2.41 -19.33
C ASP A 399 28.20 -0.91 -19.19
N VAL A 400 28.85 -0.38 -20.21
CA VAL A 400 29.14 1.06 -20.36
C VAL A 400 27.88 1.80 -20.84
N PRO A 401 27.88 3.15 -20.91
CA PRO A 401 26.76 3.88 -21.51
C PRO A 401 26.41 3.36 -22.92
N GLY A 402 25.12 3.14 -23.18
CA GLY A 402 24.66 2.48 -24.39
C GLY A 402 23.15 2.36 -24.50
N GLU A 403 22.71 1.48 -25.40
CA GLU A 403 21.31 1.32 -25.77
C GLU A 403 20.91 -0.17 -25.74
N LEU A 404 19.80 -0.48 -25.08
CA LEU A 404 19.21 -1.81 -25.05
C LEU A 404 17.96 -1.85 -25.94
N TYR A 405 18.01 -2.69 -26.98
CA TYR A 405 16.88 -2.94 -27.89
C TYR A 405 16.25 -4.32 -27.65
N GLU A 406 17.09 -5.33 -27.42
CA GLU A 406 16.67 -6.71 -27.21
C GLU A 406 17.06 -7.19 -25.81
N ARG A 407 16.57 -8.38 -25.45
CA ARG A 407 16.94 -9.03 -24.21
C ARG A 407 18.45 -9.28 -24.18
N LYS A 408 19.13 -8.72 -23.18
CA LYS A 408 20.58 -8.92 -22.96
C LYS A 408 20.83 -9.57 -21.61
N THR A 409 21.76 -10.51 -21.56
CA THR A 409 22.10 -11.23 -20.33
C THR A 409 23.56 -10.99 -19.97
N TYR A 410 23.80 -10.58 -18.73
CA TYR A 410 25.13 -10.29 -18.19
C TYR A 410 25.49 -11.31 -17.11
N PRO A 411 26.63 -12.01 -17.22
CA PRO A 411 27.14 -12.79 -16.10
C PRO A 411 27.71 -11.86 -15.02
N PHE A 412 27.61 -12.26 -13.76
CA PHE A 412 28.28 -11.59 -12.65
C PHE A 412 28.89 -12.61 -11.69
N GLU A 413 29.98 -12.23 -11.05
CA GLU A 413 30.62 -13.02 -10.00
C GLU A 413 31.29 -12.10 -8.96
N PHE A 414 30.99 -12.39 -7.70
CA PHE A 414 31.70 -11.91 -6.52
C PHE A 414 32.36 -13.13 -5.86
N SER A 415 33.68 -13.20 -5.92
CA SER A 415 34.44 -14.31 -5.34
C SER A 415 34.74 -14.03 -3.87
N THR A 416 34.71 -15.10 -3.05
CA THR A 416 35.10 -15.09 -1.63
C THR A 416 34.50 -13.92 -0.83
N VAL A 417 33.17 -13.79 -0.85
CA VAL A 417 32.49 -12.61 -0.27
C VAL A 417 32.45 -12.72 1.26
N GLU A 418 33.00 -11.72 1.94
CA GLU A 418 32.90 -11.62 3.40
C GLU A 418 31.49 -11.19 3.82
N MET A 419 30.79 -12.09 4.50
CA MET A 419 29.45 -11.86 5.04
C MET A 419 29.45 -12.19 6.53
N PRO A 420 30.09 -11.34 7.37
CA PRO A 420 30.44 -11.69 8.75
C PRO A 420 29.21 -11.89 9.65
N TYR A 421 28.06 -11.31 9.30
CA TYR A 421 26.86 -11.31 10.13
C TYR A 421 25.75 -12.14 9.50
N GLU A 422 25.01 -12.90 10.31
CA GLU A 422 23.81 -13.63 9.86
C GLU A 422 22.63 -12.68 9.65
N THR A 423 21.81 -12.95 8.62
CA THR A 423 20.60 -12.18 8.32
C THR A 423 19.64 -12.20 9.50
N TYR A 424 19.17 -11.03 9.90
CA TYR A 424 18.30 -10.87 11.07
C TYR A 424 17.14 -9.92 10.74
N ASN A 425 15.92 -10.30 11.09
CA ASN A 425 14.74 -9.46 11.00
C ASN A 425 14.13 -9.34 12.40
N GLY A 426 14.36 -8.19 13.03
CA GLY A 426 13.99 -7.91 14.41
C GLY A 426 12.80 -6.96 14.54
N ALA A 427 12.60 -6.48 15.76
CA ALA A 427 11.52 -5.55 16.08
C ALA A 427 11.86 -4.11 15.67
N ASN A 428 13.10 -3.67 15.90
CA ASN A 428 13.59 -2.31 15.66
C ASN A 428 14.78 -2.26 14.69
N VAL A 429 15.32 -3.41 14.30
CA VAL A 429 16.48 -3.51 13.40
C VAL A 429 16.35 -4.65 12.41
N ARG A 430 16.84 -4.42 11.20
CA ARG A 430 16.92 -5.41 10.11
C ARG A 430 18.34 -5.44 9.57
N LEU A 431 18.95 -6.62 9.54
CA LEU A 431 20.21 -6.89 8.87
C LEU A 431 19.93 -7.75 7.65
N ARG A 432 20.19 -7.23 6.46
CA ARG A 432 19.89 -7.91 5.19
C ARG A 432 21.08 -7.88 4.22
N TYR A 433 21.10 -8.87 3.32
CA TYR A 433 21.97 -8.89 2.17
C TYR A 433 21.14 -8.84 0.89
N VAL A 434 21.56 -8.00 -0.04
CA VAL A 434 20.80 -7.74 -1.26
C VAL A 434 21.73 -7.56 -2.46
N LEU A 435 21.33 -8.14 -3.60
CA LEU A 435 21.88 -7.79 -4.90
C LEU A 435 21.03 -6.67 -5.49
N LYS A 436 21.65 -5.54 -5.78
CA LYS A 436 21.01 -4.36 -6.37
C LYS A 436 21.54 -4.17 -7.78
N VAL A 437 20.69 -4.36 -8.78
CA VAL A 437 21.01 -4.04 -10.17
C VAL A 437 20.49 -2.65 -10.48
N THR A 438 21.35 -1.80 -11.03
CA THR A 438 21.01 -0.43 -11.42
C THR A 438 21.30 -0.22 -12.90
N VAL A 439 20.26 0.13 -13.66
CA VAL A 439 20.37 0.67 -15.02
C VAL A 439 20.24 2.18 -14.91
N ALA A 440 21.36 2.88 -14.96
CA ALA A 440 21.40 4.34 -14.85
C ALA A 440 20.84 4.97 -16.12
N ARG A 441 19.98 5.99 -16.01
CA ARG A 441 19.36 6.67 -17.17
C ARG A 441 19.50 8.18 -17.01
N GLY A 442 19.58 8.91 -18.13
CA GLY A 442 19.79 10.37 -18.14
C GLY A 442 18.51 11.17 -17.86
N TYR A 443 17.48 10.98 -18.69
CA TYR A 443 16.25 11.77 -18.63
C TYR A 443 15.14 11.16 -17.75
N ALA A 444 15.18 9.85 -17.55
CA ALA A 444 14.23 9.12 -16.72
C ALA A 444 14.95 8.56 -15.48
N GLY A 445 14.26 8.42 -14.35
CA GLY A 445 14.86 7.85 -13.13
C GLY A 445 15.50 6.48 -13.37
N SER A 446 16.59 6.17 -12.67
CA SER A 446 17.28 4.88 -12.80
C SER A 446 16.33 3.71 -12.53
N ILE A 447 16.47 2.64 -13.32
CA ILE A 447 15.71 1.40 -13.08
C ILE A 447 16.54 0.57 -12.10
N VAL A 448 15.97 0.25 -10.95
CA VAL A 448 16.66 -0.48 -9.88
C VAL A 448 15.84 -1.70 -9.51
N GLU A 449 16.49 -2.85 -9.44
CA GLU A 449 15.89 -4.11 -8.99
C GLU A 449 16.70 -4.69 -7.83
N TYR A 450 16.01 -5.23 -6.84
CA TYR A 450 16.60 -5.79 -5.62
C TYR A 450 16.28 -7.28 -5.50
N GLN A 451 17.30 -8.10 -5.29
CA GLN A 451 17.15 -9.51 -4.96
C GLN A 451 17.76 -9.78 -3.58
N ASP A 452 16.90 -10.00 -2.58
CA ASP A 452 17.34 -10.41 -1.23
C ASP A 452 17.81 -11.87 -1.24
N PHE A 453 18.77 -12.19 -0.37
CA PHE A 453 19.17 -13.55 -0.01
C PHE A 453 19.51 -13.63 1.48
N VAL A 454 19.56 -14.85 2.03
CA VAL A 454 19.82 -15.07 3.46
C VAL A 454 21.23 -15.58 3.66
N VAL A 455 21.91 -15.02 4.65
CA VAL A 455 23.21 -15.51 5.12
C VAL A 455 23.01 -16.20 6.46
N ARG A 456 23.53 -17.42 6.62
CA ARG A 456 23.67 -18.08 7.93
C ARG A 456 25.13 -18.45 8.14
N ASN A 457 25.65 -18.10 9.31
CA ASN A 457 27.01 -18.44 9.69
C ASN A 457 26.98 -19.53 10.74
N TYR A 458 27.86 -20.51 10.58
CA TYR A 458 27.95 -21.66 11.46
C TYR A 458 29.12 -21.49 12.41
N SER A 459 28.88 -21.79 13.68
CA SER A 459 29.92 -21.84 14.70
C SER A 459 30.15 -23.29 15.13
N PRO A 460 31.40 -23.71 15.37
CA PRO A 460 31.64 -25.01 16.00
C PRO A 460 30.99 -25.06 17.38
N PRO A 461 30.65 -26.26 17.88
CA PRO A 461 30.23 -26.42 19.27
C PRO A 461 31.26 -25.81 20.23
N PRO A 462 30.81 -25.11 21.28
CA PRO A 462 31.73 -24.51 22.23
C PRO A 462 32.51 -25.59 22.99
N GLU A 463 33.83 -25.43 23.10
CA GLU A 463 34.72 -26.36 23.80
C GLU A 463 34.37 -26.48 25.29
N ILE A 464 33.98 -25.37 25.91
CA ILE A 464 33.58 -25.29 27.32
C ILE A 464 32.11 -24.91 27.40
N ASN A 465 31.33 -25.77 28.06
CA ASN A 465 29.91 -25.55 28.31
C ASN A 465 29.54 -26.00 29.73
N ASN A 466 29.69 -25.09 30.68
CA ASN A 466 29.44 -25.37 32.09
C ASN A 466 27.93 -25.35 32.39
N SER A 467 27.52 -26.12 33.40
CA SER A 467 26.22 -25.94 34.03
C SER A 467 26.16 -24.59 34.72
N ILE A 468 24.95 -24.03 34.78
CA ILE A 468 24.70 -22.78 35.48
C ILE A 468 23.67 -23.04 36.59
N LYS A 469 23.91 -22.43 37.73
CA LYS A 469 22.99 -22.37 38.87
C LYS A 469 22.45 -20.95 38.98
N MET A 470 21.13 -20.82 38.92
CA MET A 470 20.41 -19.57 39.11
C MET A 470 19.63 -19.64 40.42
N GLU A 471 19.97 -18.78 41.36
CA GLU A 471 19.35 -18.76 42.70
C GLU A 471 18.40 -17.57 42.86
N VAL A 472 17.24 -17.86 43.46
CA VAL A 472 16.26 -16.87 43.93
C VAL A 472 16.16 -17.02 45.44
N GLY A 473 16.78 -16.09 46.16
CA GLY A 473 16.86 -16.07 47.60
C GLY A 473 16.26 -14.80 48.19
N ILE A 474 15.32 -14.95 49.10
CA ILE A 474 14.87 -13.95 50.05
C ILE A 474 15.20 -14.51 51.43
N GLU A 475 15.97 -13.74 52.20
CA GLU A 475 16.42 -14.13 53.53
C GLU A 475 15.25 -14.63 54.39
N ASP A 476 15.46 -15.78 55.03
CA ASP A 476 14.51 -16.48 55.90
C ASP A 476 13.12 -16.80 55.33
N CYS A 477 12.86 -16.50 54.05
CA CYS A 477 11.53 -16.60 53.44
C CYS A 477 11.48 -17.58 52.27
N LEU A 478 12.44 -17.50 51.35
CA LEU A 478 12.41 -18.23 50.08
C LEU A 478 13.84 -18.50 49.61
N HIS A 479 14.16 -19.75 49.28
CA HIS A 479 15.43 -20.10 48.66
C HIS A 479 15.18 -21.22 47.65
N ILE A 480 15.26 -20.86 46.37
CA ILE A 480 15.07 -21.77 45.24
C ILE A 480 16.31 -21.73 44.36
N GLU A 481 16.82 -22.90 44.01
CA GLU A 481 17.94 -23.07 43.10
C GLU A 481 17.46 -23.71 41.81
N PHE A 482 17.70 -23.08 40.67
CA PHE A 482 17.49 -23.66 39.35
C PHE A 482 18.84 -23.96 38.70
N GLU A 483 19.15 -25.24 38.57
CA GLU A 483 20.35 -25.72 37.90
C GLU A 483 20.01 -26.21 36.49
N TYR A 484 20.78 -25.82 35.49
CA TYR A 484 20.63 -26.31 34.12
C TYR A 484 21.96 -26.65 33.47
N ASN A 485 21.92 -27.58 32.51
CA ASN A 485 23.07 -28.35 32.07
C ASN A 485 24.12 -27.57 31.25
N LYS A 486 23.73 -26.49 30.58
CA LYS A 486 24.60 -25.75 29.65
C LYS A 486 24.39 -24.24 29.74
N SER A 487 25.43 -23.46 29.46
CA SER A 487 25.37 -22.00 29.26
C SER A 487 25.11 -21.60 27.81
N LYS A 488 25.46 -22.50 26.87
CA LYS A 488 25.37 -22.29 25.43
C LYS A 488 24.54 -23.41 24.80
N TYR A 489 23.57 -23.06 23.98
CA TYR A 489 22.63 -24.00 23.36
C TYR A 489 22.57 -23.83 21.85
N HIS A 490 22.47 -24.94 21.14
CA HIS A 490 22.10 -24.91 19.74
C HIS A 490 20.61 -24.55 19.56
N LEU A 491 20.23 -23.95 18.43
CA LEU A 491 18.84 -23.57 18.12
C LEU A 491 17.81 -24.70 18.26
N LYS A 492 18.23 -25.95 18.04
CA LYS A 492 17.39 -27.15 18.17
C LYS A 492 17.71 -27.99 19.41
N ASP A 493 18.50 -27.45 20.35
CA ASP A 493 18.90 -28.16 21.56
C ASP A 493 17.74 -28.23 22.57
N VAL A 494 17.99 -28.91 23.69
CA VAL A 494 17.06 -29.04 24.80
C VAL A 494 17.73 -28.53 26.07
N ILE A 495 17.07 -27.60 26.74
CA ILE A 495 17.47 -27.13 28.06
C ILE A 495 17.00 -28.18 29.07
N ILE A 496 17.96 -28.81 29.74
CA ILE A 496 17.70 -29.81 30.77
C ILE A 496 18.16 -29.21 32.10
N GLY A 497 17.26 -29.15 33.06
CA GLY A 497 17.56 -28.60 34.37
C GLY A 497 16.68 -29.18 35.47
N LYS A 498 16.91 -28.70 36.68
CA LYS A 498 16.19 -29.12 37.86
C LYS A 498 16.07 -27.96 38.83
N ILE A 499 14.86 -27.75 39.34
CA ILE A 499 14.59 -26.79 40.40
C ILE A 499 14.62 -27.50 41.74
N TYR A 500 15.29 -26.92 42.72
CA TYR A 500 15.38 -27.38 44.09
C TYR A 500 14.77 -26.36 45.04
N PHE A 501 13.86 -26.82 45.89
CA PHE A 501 13.20 -25.99 46.91
C PHE A 501 13.94 -26.13 48.24
N LEU A 502 14.92 -25.26 48.50
CA LEU A 502 15.76 -25.32 49.70
C LEU A 502 15.04 -24.74 50.92
N LEU A 503 14.29 -23.66 50.73
CA LEU A 503 13.47 -23.00 51.75
C LEU A 503 12.21 -22.41 51.10
N VAL A 504 11.03 -22.73 51.63
CA VAL A 504 9.75 -22.18 51.17
C VAL A 504 8.92 -21.87 52.41
N ARG A 505 8.90 -20.60 52.85
CA ARG A 505 8.01 -20.10 53.91
C ARG A 505 6.87 -19.23 53.36
N ILE A 506 7.04 -18.69 52.15
CA ILE A 506 6.01 -17.96 51.42
C ILE A 506 5.22 -18.95 50.56
N LYS A 507 3.89 -18.84 50.57
CA LYS A 507 3.02 -19.65 49.72
C LYS A 507 3.07 -19.15 48.28
N LEU A 508 3.59 -19.99 47.39
CA LEU A 508 3.64 -19.72 45.96
C LEU A 508 2.31 -20.11 45.32
N LYS A 509 1.86 -19.28 44.38
CA LYS A 509 0.66 -19.47 43.56
C LYS A 509 1.06 -20.14 42.24
N ASN A 510 1.99 -19.51 41.51
CA ASN A 510 2.46 -20.00 40.21
C ASN A 510 3.97 -19.82 40.05
N MET A 511 4.57 -20.68 39.24
CA MET A 511 5.96 -20.57 38.81
C MET A 511 6.06 -20.79 37.30
N ASP A 512 6.71 -19.87 36.60
CA ASP A 512 6.89 -19.88 35.15
C ASP A 512 8.38 -19.77 34.78
N LEU A 513 8.81 -20.50 33.76
CA LEU A 513 10.09 -20.32 33.10
C LEU A 513 9.87 -19.72 31.71
N GLU A 514 10.45 -18.55 31.48
CA GLU A 514 10.33 -17.82 30.22
C GLU A 514 11.66 -17.78 29.47
N ILE A 515 11.60 -17.87 28.13
CA ILE A 515 12.71 -17.48 27.26
C ILE A 515 12.42 -16.06 26.75
N ARG A 516 13.26 -15.11 27.16
CA ARG A 516 13.14 -13.71 26.71
C ARG A 516 14.25 -13.37 25.73
N ARG A 517 13.87 -12.79 24.59
CA ARG A 517 14.78 -12.14 23.64
C ARG A 517 14.86 -10.66 23.99
N ARG A 518 16.07 -10.15 24.19
CA ARG A 518 16.34 -8.72 24.36
C ARG A 518 17.10 -8.23 23.15
N GLU A 519 16.45 -7.40 22.34
CA GLU A 519 17.04 -6.69 21.22
C GLU A 519 17.40 -5.28 21.69
N SER A 520 18.68 -4.92 21.59
CA SER A 520 19.16 -3.58 21.90
C SER A 520 19.70 -2.96 20.63
N THR A 521 19.18 -1.80 20.24
CA THR A 521 19.51 -1.10 18.98
C THR A 521 19.90 0.35 19.28
N GLY A 522 20.90 0.87 18.58
CA GLY A 522 21.43 2.22 18.78
C GLY A 522 22.75 2.22 19.55
N SER A 523 23.26 3.42 19.80
CA SER A 523 24.56 3.63 20.46
C SER A 523 24.49 4.81 21.43
N GLY A 524 25.13 4.68 22.60
CA GLY A 524 25.19 5.73 23.61
C GLY A 524 23.81 6.10 24.16
N ALA A 525 23.50 7.40 24.21
CA ALA A 525 22.26 7.91 24.79
C ALA A 525 20.98 7.51 24.02
N ASN A 526 21.10 7.11 22.75
CA ASN A 526 19.96 6.71 21.89
C ASN A 526 19.79 5.19 21.82
N THR A 527 20.10 4.47 22.90
CA THR A 527 19.94 3.01 22.95
C THR A 527 18.49 2.66 23.24
N HIS A 528 17.85 1.97 22.32
CA HIS A 528 16.52 1.39 22.48
C HIS A 528 16.63 -0.09 22.81
N VAL A 529 15.85 -0.55 23.80
CA VAL A 529 15.86 -1.95 24.23
C VAL A 529 14.44 -2.49 24.15
N GLU A 530 14.24 -3.46 23.27
CA GLU A 530 13.01 -4.22 23.14
C GLU A 530 13.19 -5.59 23.81
N THR A 531 12.22 -6.00 24.63
CA THR A 531 12.24 -7.32 25.27
C THR A 531 10.95 -8.06 24.93
N GLU A 532 11.10 -9.22 24.31
CA GLU A 532 10.01 -10.08 23.88
C GLU A 532 10.10 -11.45 24.57
N THR A 533 8.96 -11.95 25.07
CA THR A 533 8.86 -13.31 25.61
C THR A 533 8.53 -14.28 24.47
N LEU A 534 9.50 -15.12 24.09
CA LEU A 534 9.35 -16.08 23.00
C LEU A 534 8.72 -17.40 23.44
N ALA A 535 8.95 -17.78 24.69
CA ALA A 535 8.40 -18.99 25.29
C ALA A 535 7.99 -18.70 26.72
N LYS A 536 6.84 -19.25 27.13
CA LYS A 536 6.38 -19.31 28.51
C LYS A 536 6.10 -20.76 28.84
N PHE A 537 6.80 -21.31 29.83
CA PHE A 537 6.66 -22.69 30.29
C PHE A 537 6.21 -22.67 31.74
N GLU A 538 4.96 -23.04 31.97
CA GLU A 538 4.35 -23.06 33.31
C GLU A 538 4.87 -24.30 34.04
N LEU A 539 5.61 -24.09 35.13
CA LEU A 539 6.33 -25.14 35.83
C LEU A 539 5.48 -25.80 36.92
N MET A 540 4.67 -25.00 37.60
CA MET A 540 3.94 -25.43 38.78
C MET A 540 2.74 -24.52 39.04
N ASP A 541 1.66 -25.14 39.51
CA ASP A 541 0.49 -24.50 40.12
C ASP A 541 0.35 -25.05 41.55
N GLY A 542 0.50 -24.19 42.56
CA GLY A 542 0.43 -24.57 43.98
C GLY A 542 1.71 -24.37 44.80
N ALA A 543 1.64 -24.74 46.08
CA ALA A 543 2.69 -24.48 47.07
C ALA A 543 3.66 -25.68 47.22
N PRO A 544 4.91 -25.56 46.76
CA PRO A 544 5.90 -26.63 46.86
C PRO A 544 6.42 -26.77 48.29
N VAL A 545 6.87 -27.97 48.64
CA VAL A 545 7.40 -28.26 49.98
C VAL A 545 8.93 -28.24 49.97
N ARG A 546 9.53 -27.89 51.11
CA ARG A 546 10.99 -27.93 51.27
C ARG A 546 11.53 -29.33 50.97
N GLY A 547 12.57 -29.39 50.14
CA GLY A 547 13.24 -30.61 49.71
C GLY A 547 12.67 -31.23 48.42
N GLU A 548 11.54 -30.71 47.91
CA GLU A 548 11.02 -31.13 46.60
C GLU A 548 11.92 -30.65 45.47
N SER A 549 11.78 -31.32 44.32
CA SER A 549 12.48 -30.90 43.12
C SER A 549 11.69 -31.19 41.86
N ILE A 550 11.75 -30.27 40.90
CA ILE A 550 11.01 -30.35 39.63
C ILE A 550 12.03 -30.48 38.49
N PRO A 551 12.05 -31.60 37.75
CA PRO A 551 12.88 -31.72 36.55
C PRO A 551 12.28 -30.91 35.39
N ILE A 552 13.13 -30.23 34.64
CA ILE A 552 12.75 -29.37 33.52
C ILE A 552 13.39 -29.89 32.23
N ARG A 553 12.57 -29.98 31.19
CA ARG A 553 13.01 -30.31 29.84
C ARG A 553 12.32 -29.40 28.82
N LEU A 554 13.00 -28.34 28.42
CA LEU A 554 12.47 -27.33 27.50
C LEU A 554 13.12 -27.48 26.12
N PHE A 555 12.31 -27.83 25.11
CA PHE A 555 12.77 -28.00 23.73
C PHE A 555 12.84 -26.64 23.02
N LEU A 556 13.98 -26.31 22.41
CA LEU A 556 14.16 -25.04 21.71
C LEU A 556 13.61 -25.04 20.28
N SER A 557 13.52 -26.22 19.65
CA SER A 557 13.12 -26.37 18.24
C SER A 557 11.76 -25.77 17.84
N PRO A 558 10.71 -25.74 18.69
CA PRO A 558 9.42 -25.15 18.31
C PRO A 558 9.43 -23.62 18.26
N TYR A 559 10.41 -22.97 18.89
CA TYR A 559 10.47 -21.52 19.01
C TYR A 559 11.29 -20.92 17.86
N GLU A 560 10.85 -19.77 17.34
CA GLU A 560 11.55 -19.03 16.28
C GLU A 560 12.78 -18.28 16.84
N LEU A 561 13.79 -19.03 17.27
CA LEU A 561 15.03 -18.49 17.82
C LEU A 561 16.01 -18.14 16.70
N THR A 562 16.85 -17.14 16.95
CA THR A 562 18.01 -16.79 16.13
C THR A 562 19.28 -16.95 16.97
N PRO A 563 20.47 -17.03 16.36
CA PRO A 563 21.71 -16.98 17.11
C PRO A 563 21.82 -15.70 17.94
N THR A 564 22.62 -15.75 19.01
CA THR A 564 22.94 -14.57 19.81
C THR A 564 23.85 -13.65 19.02
N HIS A 565 23.43 -12.41 18.86
CA HIS A 565 24.16 -11.37 18.15
C HIS A 565 24.79 -10.43 19.16
N ARG A 566 26.12 -10.42 19.26
CA ARG A 566 26.86 -9.55 20.19
C ARG A 566 27.45 -8.38 19.43
N ASN A 567 26.98 -7.17 19.73
CA ASN A 567 27.52 -5.91 19.25
C ASN A 567 27.79 -5.88 17.73
N ILE A 568 26.77 -6.21 16.93
CA ILE A 568 26.87 -6.27 15.48
C ILE A 568 27.12 -4.88 14.94
N ASN A 569 28.30 -4.69 14.35
CA ASN A 569 28.77 -3.43 13.78
C ASN A 569 28.58 -2.19 14.69
N ASN A 570 28.64 -2.37 16.03
CA ASN A 570 28.33 -1.31 17.00
C ASN A 570 26.93 -0.69 16.87
N LYS A 571 25.96 -1.40 16.26
CA LYS A 571 24.60 -0.92 16.02
C LYS A 571 23.55 -1.62 16.84
N PHE A 572 23.65 -2.94 17.00
CA PHE A 572 22.65 -3.69 17.76
C PHE A 572 23.20 -4.97 18.38
N SER A 573 22.46 -5.51 19.35
CA SER A 573 22.70 -6.80 19.98
C SER A 573 21.38 -7.54 20.19
N VAL A 574 21.41 -8.86 20.05
CA VAL A 574 20.28 -9.75 20.34
C VAL A 574 20.77 -10.78 21.33
N LYS A 575 20.20 -10.73 22.54
CA LYS A 575 20.56 -11.60 23.66
C LYS A 575 19.36 -12.41 24.11
N TYR A 576 19.62 -13.59 24.66
CA TYR A 576 18.59 -14.48 25.19
C TYR A 576 18.78 -14.67 26.68
N TYR A 577 17.67 -14.69 27.41
CA TYR A 577 17.65 -14.87 28.85
C TYR A 577 16.67 -15.95 29.22
N LEU A 578 17.07 -16.82 30.14
CA LEU A 578 16.13 -17.61 30.92
C LEU A 578 15.66 -16.75 32.07
N ASN A 579 14.36 -16.58 32.18
CA ASN A 579 13.72 -15.77 33.20
C ASN A 579 12.80 -16.66 34.03
N LEU A 580 13.20 -16.94 35.27
CA LEU A 580 12.37 -17.66 36.24
C LEU A 580 11.49 -16.65 36.95
N VAL A 581 10.17 -16.83 36.86
CA VAL A 581 9.15 -15.95 37.44
C VAL A 581 8.38 -16.74 38.48
N LEU A 582 8.22 -16.14 39.66
CA LEU A 582 7.45 -16.69 40.77
C LEU A 582 6.39 -15.66 41.18
N VAL A 583 5.18 -16.15 41.45
CA VAL A 583 4.07 -15.35 41.95
C VAL A 583 3.55 -16.00 43.22
N ASP A 584 3.38 -15.22 44.29
CA ASP A 584 2.81 -15.70 45.55
C ASP A 584 1.30 -15.46 45.66
N GLU A 585 0.69 -15.91 46.76
CA GLU A 585 -0.75 -15.71 47.04
C GLU A 585 -1.14 -14.24 47.21
N GLU A 586 -0.18 -13.35 47.52
CA GLU A 586 -0.38 -11.90 47.64
C GLU A 586 -0.15 -11.17 46.30
N ASP A 587 -0.02 -11.92 45.20
CA ASP A 587 0.28 -11.45 43.84
C ASP A 587 1.61 -10.66 43.72
N ARG A 588 2.55 -10.85 44.68
CA ARG A 588 3.92 -10.33 44.57
C ARG A 588 4.71 -11.18 43.59
N ARG A 589 5.49 -10.51 42.75
CA ARG A 589 6.25 -11.15 41.67
C ARG A 589 7.75 -11.10 41.97
N TYR A 590 8.37 -12.27 41.99
CA TYR A 590 9.82 -12.44 42.10
C TYR A 590 10.34 -12.95 40.77
N PHE A 591 11.47 -12.43 40.30
CA PHE A 591 12.06 -12.91 39.07
C PHE A 591 13.57 -12.85 39.10
N LYS A 592 14.19 -13.81 38.44
CA LYS A 592 15.63 -13.84 38.20
C LYS A 592 15.87 -14.22 36.74
N GLN A 593 16.76 -13.46 36.12
CA GLN A 593 17.14 -13.65 34.73
C GLN A 593 18.62 -14.01 34.63
N GLN A 594 18.94 -14.96 33.75
CA GLN A 594 20.30 -15.36 33.45
C GLN A 594 20.50 -15.46 31.94
N GLU A 595 21.58 -14.87 31.43
CA GLU A 595 21.88 -14.87 29.99
C GLU A 595 22.26 -16.28 29.52
N ILE A 596 21.67 -16.72 28.42
CA ILE A 596 22.07 -17.93 27.68
C ILE A 596 22.55 -17.54 26.27
N THR A 597 23.54 -18.25 25.76
CA THR A 597 24.03 -18.01 24.39
C THR A 597 23.43 -19.05 23.45
N ILE A 598 22.77 -18.58 22.40
CA ILE A 598 22.23 -19.42 21.34
C ILE A 598 23.17 -19.39 20.14
N TYR A 599 23.50 -20.54 19.58
CA TYR A 599 24.37 -20.66 18.41
C TYR A 599 23.80 -21.62 17.35
N ARG A 600 24.36 -21.55 16.15
CA ARG A 600 23.97 -22.39 15.01
C ARG A 600 25.14 -23.28 14.61
N THR A 601 24.93 -24.60 14.58
CA THR A 601 25.90 -25.56 14.06
C THR A 601 25.57 -25.89 12.62
N ALA A 602 26.58 -26.31 11.86
CA ALA A 602 26.34 -26.90 10.54
C ALA A 602 25.36 -28.06 10.68
N GLU A 603 24.44 -28.19 9.73
CA GLU A 603 23.57 -29.37 9.68
C GLU A 603 24.43 -30.56 9.25
N THR A 604 24.74 -31.47 10.18
CA THR A 604 25.30 -32.76 9.81
C THR A 604 24.22 -33.47 9.00
N SER A 605 24.45 -33.68 7.71
CA SER A 605 23.58 -34.49 6.86
C SER A 605 23.59 -35.93 7.38
N SER A 606 22.68 -36.25 8.30
CA SER A 606 22.43 -37.61 8.81
C SER A 606 21.36 -38.29 7.98
#